data_AF-A0AA42YKC8-F1
#
_entry.id   AF-A0AA42YKC8-F1
#
_cell.length_a   1.000
_cell.length_b   1.000
_cell.length_c   1.000
_cell.angle_alpha   90.00
_cell.angle_beta   90.00
_cell.angle_gamma   90.00
#
_symmetry.space_group_name_H-M   'P 1'
#
loop_
_entity.id
_entity.type
_entity.pdbx_description
1 polymer ?
#
loop_
_entity_poly.entity_id
_entity_poly.type
_entity_poly.pdbx_seq_one_letter_code
_entity_poly.pdbx_strand_id
1 'polypeptide(L)'
;MDRLTPGVDNIRHDVLLSPDFCKSSSKLVYQLFLKHANAKKILNIDPTSSLVIERDEFKHLCRDVLHAAVNQAKSASEIQIDLLAQITIIKKLAQEIPCQYSKLIENFNVNARRHEIASSEGFSSYVKIKEKLSEIQQNKKSIFLNVAEELFQYLIDVQHENITEMRESILGPETILPDDVFSNPIIHVENPFENHFMMDEYILIGHRFEDPDSYENLLSLIRSLLRKILLKIFLTDSSFAGGSINQAKITQKVSGKSGNYYQDNRYDEIDIWLNHVENIDLLFNSFKSRERYQSLKKQKKAKKDVENFKKLAKNQEKLLNFFYNKFNKTGLMKRITAFYEMKSVYLEYCPPLVPHQVLQFLIQPKQRKNIASQLSRVKGFYGKSFSLVPLKKKIADLRKITVREKKKCLINYLNDFARYHRDFQNFLMLKDAMESINLVSEQKIIDLSRENNILYEFLLPDEHPPKE
;
A
#
# COMPACT_ATOMS: atom_id res chain seq x y z
N MET A 1 20.87 4.60 3.77
CA MET A 1 21.37 5.94 3.37
C MET A 1 22.77 6.15 3.94
N ASP A 2 23.56 5.08 4.02
CA ASP A 2 24.65 5.00 4.99
C ASP A 2 25.94 5.66 4.48
N ARG A 3 25.94 6.10 3.21
CA ARG A 3 27.07 6.81 2.58
C ARG A 3 26.88 8.33 2.60
N LEU A 4 25.72 8.80 3.01
CA LEU A 4 25.40 10.22 3.09
C LEU A 4 25.83 10.78 4.44
N THR A 5 26.39 11.99 4.44
CA THR A 5 26.72 12.71 5.67
C THR A 5 25.44 13.11 6.41
N PRO A 6 25.33 12.89 7.74
CA PRO A 6 24.20 13.37 8.52
C PRO A 6 24.25 14.90 8.67
N GLY A 7 23.08 15.48 8.94
CA GLY A 7 22.86 16.90 9.20
C GLY A 7 23.28 17.33 10.60
N VAL A 8 22.82 18.51 11.00
CA VAL A 8 23.25 19.20 12.24
C VAL A 8 23.03 18.36 13.50
N ASP A 9 21.97 17.53 13.52
CA ASP A 9 21.66 16.69 14.68
C ASP A 9 22.47 15.36 14.74
N ASN A 10 23.35 15.11 13.76
CA ASN A 10 24.14 13.88 13.60
C ASN A 10 23.32 12.58 13.52
N ILE A 11 22.01 12.68 13.29
CA ILE A 11 21.09 11.52 13.24
C ILE A 11 20.38 11.47 11.89
N ARG A 12 19.87 12.62 11.42
CA ARG A 12 19.06 12.74 10.20
C ARG A 12 19.81 13.53 9.14
N HIS A 13 19.46 13.33 7.88
CA HIS A 13 19.98 14.11 6.77
C HIS A 13 19.17 15.40 6.60
N ASP A 14 19.83 16.56 6.64
CA ASP A 14 19.18 17.85 6.40
C ASP A 14 18.91 18.02 4.90
N VAL A 15 17.64 18.22 4.55
CA VAL A 15 17.20 18.36 3.16
C VAL A 15 16.35 19.61 2.99
N LEU A 16 16.69 20.39 1.96
CA LEU A 16 15.93 21.55 1.51
C LEU A 16 15.30 21.23 0.14
N LEU A 17 13.97 21.34 0.07
CA LEU A 17 13.23 21.30 -1.19
C LEU A 17 12.94 22.71 -1.69
N SER A 18 12.81 22.85 -3.01
CA SER A 18 12.32 24.07 -3.65
C SER A 18 11.08 24.65 -2.94
N PRO A 19 11.13 25.93 -2.49
CA PRO A 19 9.97 26.62 -1.95
C PRO A 19 8.78 26.68 -2.92
N ASP A 20 9.03 26.88 -4.21
CA ASP A 20 7.96 26.93 -5.23
C ASP A 20 7.33 25.56 -5.45
N PHE A 21 8.13 24.48 -5.48
CA PHE A 21 7.60 23.12 -5.50
C PHE A 21 6.73 22.83 -4.25
N CYS A 22 7.20 23.24 -3.07
CA CYS A 22 6.45 23.07 -1.83
C CYS A 22 5.10 23.81 -1.87
N LYS A 23 5.09 25.04 -2.40
CA LYS A 23 3.88 25.86 -2.55
C LYS A 23 2.92 25.25 -3.57
N SER A 24 3.41 24.80 -4.72
CA SER A 24 2.61 24.13 -5.75
C SER A 24 1.99 22.84 -5.21
N SER A 25 2.77 22.02 -4.48
CA SER A 25 2.28 20.82 -3.79
C SER A 25 1.13 21.14 -2.83
N SER A 26 1.28 22.17 -1.99
CA SER A 26 0.22 22.64 -1.08
C SER A 26 -1.07 23.03 -1.82
N LYS A 27 -0.97 23.77 -2.92
CA LYS A 27 -2.12 24.20 -3.71
C LYS A 27 -2.83 23.02 -4.37
N LEU A 28 -2.08 22.12 -5.00
CA LEU A 28 -2.62 20.93 -5.66
C LEU A 28 -3.37 20.05 -4.65
N VAL A 29 -2.76 19.72 -3.52
CA VAL A 29 -3.39 18.89 -2.48
C VAL A 29 -4.68 19.53 -1.97
N TYR A 30 -4.70 20.85 -1.76
CA TYR A 30 -5.91 21.56 -1.38
C TYR A 30 -7.01 21.47 -2.45
N GLN A 31 -6.66 21.59 -3.73
CA GLN A 31 -7.62 21.43 -4.84
C GLN A 31 -8.16 20.00 -4.94
N LEU A 32 -7.33 18.99 -4.68
CA LEU A 32 -7.75 17.59 -4.61
C LEU A 32 -8.75 17.36 -3.47
N PHE A 33 -8.51 17.95 -2.30
CA PHE A 33 -9.49 17.93 -1.21
C PHE A 33 -10.81 18.59 -1.62
N LEU A 34 -10.77 19.76 -2.26
CA LEU A 34 -11.98 20.42 -2.74
C LEU A 34 -12.78 19.57 -3.74
N LYS A 35 -12.09 18.82 -4.60
CA LYS A 35 -12.67 17.86 -5.56
C LYS A 35 -13.30 16.66 -4.82
N HIS A 36 -12.53 15.91 -4.05
CA HIS A 36 -12.98 14.67 -3.40
C HIS A 36 -14.00 14.91 -2.27
N ALA A 37 -13.96 16.08 -1.64
CA ALA A 37 -14.97 16.49 -0.67
C ALA A 37 -16.24 17.08 -1.33
N ASN A 38 -16.26 17.31 -2.64
CA ASN A 38 -17.32 18.07 -3.33
C ASN A 38 -17.61 19.44 -2.68
N ALA A 39 -16.56 20.14 -2.26
CA ALA A 39 -16.66 21.34 -1.41
C ALA A 39 -16.70 22.67 -2.21
N LYS A 40 -16.27 22.68 -3.48
CA LYS A 40 -16.14 23.91 -4.30
C LYS A 40 -17.43 24.75 -4.34
N LYS A 41 -18.56 24.09 -4.62
CA LYS A 41 -19.88 24.74 -4.72
C LYS A 41 -20.38 25.32 -3.39
N ILE A 42 -20.03 24.69 -2.28
CA ILE A 42 -20.50 25.11 -0.94
C ILE A 42 -19.69 26.30 -0.42
N LEU A 43 -18.40 26.34 -0.75
CA LEU A 43 -17.51 27.43 -0.34
C LEU A 43 -17.51 28.62 -1.32
N ASN A 44 -18.37 28.61 -2.35
CA ASN A 44 -18.39 29.60 -3.43
C ASN A 44 -17.01 29.85 -4.04
N ILE A 45 -16.17 28.81 -4.10
CA ILE A 45 -14.85 28.89 -4.73
C ILE A 45 -15.08 28.80 -6.24
N ASP A 46 -14.56 29.80 -6.95
CA ASP A 46 -14.67 29.92 -8.39
C ASP A 46 -14.27 28.59 -9.07
N PRO A 47 -15.14 27.95 -9.88
CA PRO A 47 -14.83 26.66 -10.51
C PRO A 47 -13.61 26.71 -11.44
N THR A 48 -13.14 27.93 -11.77
CA THR A 48 -12.01 28.26 -12.64
C THR A 48 -10.64 28.19 -11.97
N SER A 49 -10.52 27.98 -10.65
CA SER A 49 -9.24 27.58 -10.03
C SER A 49 -8.89 26.19 -10.55
N SER A 50 -8.22 26.16 -11.70
CA SER A 50 -8.24 24.98 -12.55
C SER A 50 -7.28 23.96 -11.93
N LEU A 51 -7.86 22.86 -11.45
CA LEU A 51 -7.11 21.71 -10.97
C LEU A 51 -6.08 21.25 -12.02
N VAL A 52 -6.39 21.47 -13.30
CA VAL A 52 -5.50 21.19 -14.44
C VAL A 52 -4.24 22.04 -14.39
N ILE A 53 -4.35 23.37 -14.22
CA ILE A 53 -3.20 24.27 -14.10
C ILE A 53 -2.34 23.88 -12.89
N GLU A 54 -2.96 23.69 -11.72
CA GLU A 54 -2.21 23.35 -10.49
C GLU A 54 -1.54 21.97 -10.61
N ARG A 55 -2.19 21.01 -11.28
CA ARG A 55 -1.61 19.70 -11.60
C ARG A 55 -0.42 19.84 -12.54
N ASP A 56 -0.56 20.61 -13.62
CA ASP A 56 0.49 20.75 -14.63
C ASP A 56 1.69 21.53 -14.08
N GLU A 57 1.44 22.57 -13.27
CA GLU A 57 2.47 23.29 -12.51
C GLU A 57 3.20 22.35 -11.55
N PHE A 58 2.47 21.55 -10.76
CA PHE A 58 3.07 20.55 -9.88
C PHE A 58 3.93 19.54 -10.64
N LYS A 59 3.41 18.96 -11.74
CA LYS A 59 4.14 17.98 -12.55
C LYS A 59 5.42 18.57 -13.11
N HIS A 60 5.37 19.81 -13.60
CA HIS A 60 6.54 20.51 -14.12
C HIS A 60 7.60 20.73 -13.04
N LEU A 61 7.23 21.32 -11.90
CA LEU A 61 8.16 21.60 -10.81
C LEU A 61 8.73 20.32 -10.19
N CYS A 62 7.91 19.28 -10.03
CA CYS A 62 8.35 17.97 -9.55
C CYS A 62 9.42 17.38 -10.47
N ARG A 63 9.21 17.48 -11.79
CA ARG A 63 10.17 17.00 -12.80
C ARG A 63 11.49 17.73 -12.71
N ASP A 64 11.46 19.05 -12.54
CA ASP A 64 12.68 19.86 -12.46
C ASP A 64 13.47 19.55 -11.19
N VAL A 65 12.79 19.38 -10.05
CA VAL A 65 13.41 18.96 -8.78
C VAL A 65 14.04 17.56 -8.91
N LEU A 66 13.34 16.60 -9.51
CA LEU A 66 13.88 15.25 -9.74
C LEU A 66 15.06 15.28 -10.73
N HIS A 67 14.98 16.07 -11.79
CA HIS A 67 16.07 16.24 -12.75
C HIS A 67 17.32 16.85 -12.09
N ALA A 68 17.14 17.85 -11.22
CA ALA A 68 18.22 18.41 -10.41
C ALA A 68 18.86 17.35 -9.51
N ALA A 69 18.06 16.51 -8.85
CA ALA A 69 18.54 15.42 -8.01
C ALA A 69 19.37 14.38 -8.77
N VAL A 70 18.93 13.95 -9.97
CA VAL A 70 19.71 13.00 -10.80
C VAL A 70 21.05 13.62 -11.20
N ASN A 71 21.09 14.90 -11.57
CA ASN A 71 22.33 15.58 -11.93
C ASN A 71 23.27 15.77 -10.74
N GLN A 72 22.73 16.02 -9.55
CA GLN A 72 23.51 16.11 -8.31
C GLN A 72 24.11 14.75 -7.96
N ALA A 73 23.32 13.68 -8.02
CA ALA A 73 23.78 12.30 -7.79
C ALA A 73 24.89 11.91 -8.77
N LYS A 74 24.76 12.29 -10.05
CA LYS A 74 25.80 12.10 -11.07
C LYS A 74 27.09 12.84 -10.72
N SER A 75 26.98 14.11 -10.35
CA SER A 75 28.14 14.97 -10.07
C SER A 75 28.91 14.51 -8.84
N ALA A 76 28.20 14.04 -7.81
CA ALA A 76 28.79 13.48 -6.60
C ALA A 76 29.20 12.00 -6.73
N SER A 77 28.85 11.34 -7.85
CA SER A 77 29.00 9.88 -8.02
C SER A 77 28.36 9.06 -6.88
N GLU A 78 27.23 9.53 -6.36
CA GLU A 78 26.53 8.92 -5.23
C GLU A 78 25.03 8.78 -5.53
N ILE A 79 24.60 7.54 -5.80
CA ILE A 79 23.21 7.20 -6.13
C ILE A 79 22.22 7.48 -4.98
N GLN A 80 22.70 7.46 -3.73
CA GLN A 80 21.83 7.69 -2.57
C GLN A 80 21.27 9.11 -2.52
N ILE A 81 21.88 10.07 -3.22
CA ILE A 81 21.38 11.44 -3.33
C ILE A 81 20.04 11.48 -4.09
N ASP A 82 19.92 10.75 -5.19
CA ASP A 82 18.65 10.67 -5.94
C ASP A 82 17.58 9.94 -5.13
N LEU A 83 17.94 8.83 -4.45
CA LEU A 83 17.03 8.14 -3.53
C LEU A 83 16.57 9.07 -2.39
N LEU A 84 17.46 9.91 -1.86
CA LEU A 84 17.13 10.92 -0.84
C LEU A 84 16.07 11.87 -1.37
N ALA A 85 16.25 12.39 -2.59
CA ALA A 85 15.29 13.30 -3.21
C ALA A 85 13.91 12.63 -3.38
N GLN A 86 13.87 11.41 -3.93
CA GLN A 86 12.64 10.66 -4.14
C GLN A 86 11.88 10.44 -2.82
N ILE A 87 12.57 9.96 -1.77
CA ILE A 87 11.97 9.74 -0.44
C ILE A 87 11.56 11.06 0.21
N THR A 88 12.33 12.13 0.00
CA THR A 88 11.99 13.47 0.51
C THR A 88 10.71 14.01 -0.12
N ILE A 89 10.51 13.83 -1.42
CA ILE A 89 9.26 14.20 -2.10
C ILE A 89 8.09 13.39 -1.53
N ILE A 90 8.24 12.06 -1.39
CA ILE A 90 7.20 11.20 -0.77
C ILE A 90 6.85 11.73 0.63
N LYS A 91 7.86 12.01 1.45
CA LYS A 91 7.68 12.55 2.81
C LYS A 91 6.92 13.87 2.79
N LYS A 92 7.33 14.81 1.94
CA LYS A 92 6.69 16.12 1.83
C LYS A 92 5.23 15.98 1.44
N LEU A 93 4.91 15.16 0.43
CA LEU A 93 3.54 14.93 -0.02
C LEU A 93 2.69 14.26 1.07
N ALA A 94 3.23 13.24 1.75
CA ALA A 94 2.55 12.55 2.86
C ALA A 94 2.24 13.50 4.04
N GLN A 95 3.12 14.46 4.33
CA GLN A 95 2.91 15.49 5.36
C GLN A 95 1.92 16.57 4.91
N GLU A 96 1.84 16.86 3.61
CA GLU A 96 0.98 17.90 3.07
C GLU A 96 -0.51 17.53 3.14
N ILE A 97 -0.84 16.25 2.95
CA ILE A 97 -2.23 15.74 3.01
C ILE A 97 -2.94 16.11 4.33
N PRO A 98 -2.46 15.72 5.52
CA PRO A 98 -3.11 16.09 6.78
C PRO A 98 -3.08 17.60 7.05
N CYS A 99 -2.04 18.31 6.60
CA CYS A 99 -1.95 19.76 6.73
C CYS A 99 -3.07 20.47 5.96
N GLN A 100 -3.30 20.07 4.71
CA GLN A 100 -4.31 20.68 3.85
C GLN A 100 -5.74 20.27 4.23
N TYR A 101 -5.93 19.07 4.77
CA TYR A 101 -7.21 18.72 5.39
C TYR A 101 -7.54 19.65 6.55
N SER A 102 -6.58 19.93 7.43
CA SER A 102 -6.79 20.83 8.57
C SER A 102 -7.17 22.24 8.11
N LYS A 103 -6.51 22.76 7.07
CA LYS A 103 -6.86 24.04 6.43
C LYS A 103 -8.25 24.03 5.80
N LEU A 104 -8.67 22.93 5.18
CA LEU A 104 -10.03 22.78 4.66
C LEU A 104 -11.07 22.91 5.77
N ILE A 105 -10.88 22.17 6.87
CA ILE A 105 -11.79 22.20 8.03
C ILE A 105 -11.83 23.60 8.66
N GLU A 106 -10.68 24.27 8.78
CA GLU A 106 -10.60 25.66 9.25
C GLU A 106 -11.40 26.60 8.34
N ASN A 107 -11.24 26.49 7.02
CA ASN A 107 -11.96 27.31 6.05
C ASN A 107 -13.49 27.09 6.17
N PHE A 108 -13.95 25.85 6.33
CA PHE A 108 -15.37 25.56 6.60
C PHE A 108 -15.85 26.22 7.90
N ASN A 109 -15.06 26.17 8.97
CA ASN A 109 -15.40 26.80 10.24
C ASN A 109 -15.45 28.33 10.15
N VAL A 110 -14.51 28.96 9.45
CA VAL A 110 -14.50 30.41 9.21
C VAL A 110 -15.72 30.82 8.39
N ASN A 111 -16.05 30.11 7.32
CA ASN A 111 -17.24 30.43 6.52
C ASN A 111 -18.55 30.18 7.29
N ALA A 112 -18.62 29.13 8.11
CA ALA A 112 -19.76 28.93 9.00
C ALA A 112 -19.96 30.12 9.94
N ARG A 113 -18.90 30.58 10.62
CA ARG A 113 -18.97 31.75 11.53
C ARG A 113 -19.43 33.03 10.81
N ARG A 114 -18.99 33.25 9.57
CA ARG A 114 -19.45 34.42 8.77
C ARG A 114 -20.95 34.40 8.52
N HIS A 115 -21.52 33.23 8.23
CA HIS A 115 -22.95 33.07 7.96
C HIS A 115 -23.82 33.02 9.23
N GLU A 116 -23.23 32.71 10.39
CA GLU A 116 -23.90 32.79 11.71
C GLU A 116 -24.21 34.24 12.12
N ILE A 117 -23.35 35.19 11.72
CA ILE A 117 -23.48 36.62 12.03
C ILE A 117 -24.41 37.33 11.03
N ALA A 118 -24.60 36.79 9.83
CA ALA A 118 -25.48 37.32 8.80
C ALA A 118 -26.96 36.97 9.08
N SER A 119 -27.90 37.84 8.64
CA SER A 119 -29.37 37.79 8.79
C SER A 119 -30.05 36.43 8.49
N SER A 120 -31.39 36.32 8.52
CA SER A 120 -32.13 35.06 8.30
C SER A 120 -31.73 34.20 7.07
N GLU A 121 -31.19 34.77 5.99
CA GLU A 121 -30.62 34.02 4.85
C GLU A 121 -29.27 33.33 5.16
N GLY A 122 -28.50 33.89 6.10
CA GLY A 122 -27.25 33.34 6.64
C GLY A 122 -27.48 32.02 7.37
N PHE A 123 -28.61 31.86 8.06
CA PHE A 123 -28.94 30.61 8.78
C PHE A 123 -29.04 29.40 7.85
N SER A 124 -29.69 29.54 6.68
CA SER A 124 -29.79 28.44 5.70
C SER A 124 -28.41 28.04 5.17
N SER A 125 -27.55 29.01 4.88
CA SER A 125 -26.18 28.78 4.40
C SER A 125 -25.29 28.17 5.49
N TYR A 126 -25.44 28.63 6.74
CA TYR A 126 -24.77 28.07 7.91
C TYR A 126 -25.07 26.58 8.08
N VAL A 127 -26.36 26.20 8.03
CA VAL A 127 -26.79 24.80 8.14
C VAL A 127 -26.15 23.95 7.03
N LYS A 128 -26.21 24.40 5.77
CA LYS A 128 -25.59 23.69 4.64
C LYS A 128 -24.08 23.47 4.82
N ILE A 129 -23.37 24.48 5.30
CA ILE A 129 -21.91 24.40 5.57
C ILE A 129 -21.64 23.40 6.69
N LYS A 130 -22.42 23.42 7.78
CA LYS A 130 -22.25 22.50 8.92
C LYS A 130 -22.61 21.05 8.58
N GLU A 131 -23.68 20.83 7.82
CA GLU A 131 -24.02 19.51 7.29
C GLU A 131 -22.90 18.97 6.41
N LYS A 132 -22.37 19.79 5.49
CA LYS A 132 -21.26 19.39 4.64
C LYS A 132 -19.98 19.10 5.42
N LEU A 133 -19.68 19.91 6.43
CA LEU A 133 -18.55 19.69 7.32
C LEU A 133 -18.67 18.33 8.05
N SER A 134 -19.86 18.01 8.55
CA SER A 134 -20.13 16.71 9.19
C SER A 134 -19.94 15.55 8.21
N GLU A 135 -20.42 15.67 6.98
CA GLU A 135 -20.20 14.68 5.91
C GLU A 135 -18.71 14.46 5.63
N ILE A 136 -17.92 15.55 5.50
CA ILE A 136 -16.47 15.48 5.25
C ILE A 136 -15.75 14.81 6.43
N GLN A 137 -16.15 15.09 7.66
CA GLN A 137 -15.57 14.47 8.85
C GLN A 137 -15.91 12.98 8.95
N GLN A 138 -17.15 12.59 8.62
CA GLN A 138 -17.57 11.19 8.56
C GLN A 138 -16.83 10.40 7.48
N ASN A 139 -16.60 11.03 6.31
CA ASN A 139 -15.94 10.41 5.16
C ASN A 139 -14.43 10.68 5.10
N LYS A 140 -13.82 11.20 6.18
CA LYS A 140 -12.41 11.61 6.23
C LYS A 140 -11.47 10.57 5.58
N LYS A 141 -11.61 9.30 5.96
CA LYS A 141 -10.70 8.23 5.52
C LYS A 141 -10.74 7.98 4.01
N SER A 142 -11.95 7.88 3.45
CA SER A 142 -12.13 7.70 2.01
C SER A 142 -11.62 8.91 1.23
N ILE A 143 -11.87 10.13 1.72
CA ILE A 143 -11.36 11.35 1.11
C ILE A 143 -9.83 11.37 1.14
N PHE A 144 -9.19 11.00 2.26
CA PHE A 144 -7.74 10.92 2.37
C PHE A 144 -7.13 9.94 1.36
N LEU A 145 -7.68 8.72 1.28
CA LEU A 145 -7.22 7.71 0.34
C LEU A 145 -7.33 8.19 -1.11
N ASN A 146 -8.47 8.74 -1.51
CA ASN A 146 -8.67 9.21 -2.88
C ASN A 146 -7.76 10.40 -3.24
N VAL A 147 -7.53 11.31 -2.29
CA VAL A 147 -6.59 12.44 -2.48
C VAL A 147 -5.16 11.92 -2.64
N ALA A 148 -4.76 10.96 -1.81
CA ALA A 148 -3.43 10.39 -1.85
C ALA A 148 -3.19 9.58 -3.11
N GLU A 149 -4.12 8.70 -3.50
CA GLU A 149 -4.07 7.91 -4.72
C GLU A 149 -3.89 8.82 -5.95
N GLU A 150 -4.70 9.87 -6.08
CA GLU A 150 -4.60 10.79 -7.22
C GLU A 150 -3.28 11.60 -7.20
N LEU A 151 -2.83 12.05 -6.02
CA LEU A 151 -1.58 12.80 -5.89
C LEU A 151 -0.35 11.94 -6.24
N PHE A 152 -0.28 10.73 -5.70
CA PHE A 152 0.84 9.82 -5.95
C PHE A 152 0.79 9.23 -7.36
N GLN A 153 -0.40 9.13 -7.98
CA GLN A 153 -0.49 8.84 -9.41
C GLN A 153 0.18 9.95 -10.25
N TYR A 154 0.01 11.23 -9.90
CA TYR A 154 0.74 12.30 -10.59
C TYR A 154 2.26 12.21 -10.39
N LEU A 155 2.73 11.77 -9.23
CA LEU A 155 4.16 11.50 -9.01
C LEU A 155 4.66 10.34 -9.88
N ILE A 156 3.91 9.23 -9.95
CA ILE A 156 4.23 8.09 -10.84
C ILE A 156 4.29 8.56 -12.29
N ASP A 157 3.31 9.33 -12.75
CA ASP A 157 3.31 9.87 -14.11
C ASP A 157 4.59 10.67 -14.40
N VAL A 158 5.01 11.55 -13.49
CA VAL A 158 6.25 12.35 -13.64
C VAL A 158 7.48 11.46 -13.72
N GLN A 159 7.54 10.37 -12.94
CA GLN A 159 8.65 9.41 -12.98
C GLN A 159 8.75 8.74 -14.36
N HIS A 160 7.62 8.39 -14.98
CA HIS A 160 7.56 7.79 -16.32
C HIS A 160 7.76 8.79 -17.46
N GLU A 161 7.55 10.08 -17.21
CA GLU A 161 7.80 11.19 -18.17
C GLU A 161 9.30 11.52 -18.27
N ASN A 162 10.10 10.62 -18.86
CA ASN A 162 11.54 10.71 -19.18
C ASN A 162 12.53 10.59 -17.99
N ILE A 163 12.09 10.77 -16.74
CA ILE A 163 12.98 10.70 -15.57
C ILE A 163 13.53 9.28 -15.37
N THR A 164 12.71 8.25 -15.55
CA THR A 164 13.13 6.85 -15.40
C THR A 164 14.21 6.46 -16.42
N GLU A 165 14.03 6.84 -17.69
CA GLU A 165 15.03 6.61 -18.75
C GLU A 165 16.34 7.36 -18.45
N MET A 166 16.25 8.59 -17.93
CA MET A 166 17.40 9.37 -17.52
C MET A 166 18.15 8.70 -16.35
N ARG A 167 17.45 8.21 -15.32
CA ARG A 167 18.07 7.48 -14.21
C ARG A 167 18.75 6.20 -14.68
N GLU A 168 18.08 5.41 -15.51
CA GLU A 168 18.66 4.17 -16.05
C GLU A 168 19.96 4.45 -16.81
N SER A 169 19.99 5.51 -17.61
CA SER A 169 21.16 5.93 -18.39
C SER A 169 22.32 6.47 -17.55
N ILE A 170 22.03 7.21 -16.47
CA ILE A 170 23.05 7.92 -15.69
C ILE A 170 23.51 7.15 -14.46
N LEU A 171 22.57 6.56 -13.71
CA LEU A 171 22.78 5.94 -12.40
C LEU A 171 22.61 4.42 -12.44
N GLY A 172 21.98 3.89 -13.50
CA GLY A 172 21.67 2.47 -13.66
C GLY A 172 20.27 2.11 -13.12
N PRO A 173 19.84 0.85 -13.30
CA PRO A 173 18.49 0.40 -12.95
C PRO A 173 18.23 0.33 -11.43
N GLU A 174 19.28 0.36 -10.60
CA GLU A 174 19.16 0.19 -9.15
C GLU A 174 18.49 1.38 -8.44
N THR A 175 18.45 2.56 -9.05
CA THR A 175 17.80 3.76 -8.49
C THR A 175 16.32 3.89 -8.85
N ILE A 176 15.81 2.99 -9.69
CA ILE A 176 14.41 3.00 -10.13
C ILE A 176 13.57 2.31 -9.05
N LEU A 177 12.86 3.12 -8.27
CA LEU A 177 11.89 2.60 -7.29
C LEU A 177 10.67 2.05 -8.04
N PRO A 178 10.17 0.85 -7.68
CA PRO A 178 8.95 0.31 -8.29
C PRO A 178 7.72 1.20 -8.05
N ASP A 179 6.78 1.24 -9.00
CA ASP A 179 5.52 1.99 -8.87
C ASP A 179 4.73 1.62 -7.60
N ASP A 180 4.80 0.34 -7.19
CA ASP A 180 4.19 -0.19 -5.98
C ASP A 180 4.71 0.45 -4.68
N VAL A 181 5.85 1.12 -4.72
CA VAL A 181 6.37 1.91 -3.59
C VAL A 181 5.56 3.20 -3.44
N PHE A 182 5.17 3.82 -4.55
CA PHE A 182 4.42 5.08 -4.57
C PHE A 182 2.91 4.88 -4.46
N SER A 183 2.37 3.81 -5.04
CA SER A 183 0.94 3.49 -5.00
C SER A 183 0.49 2.78 -3.73
N ASN A 184 1.39 2.62 -2.76
CA ASN A 184 1.14 1.90 -1.51
C ASN A 184 0.15 2.66 -0.59
N PRO A 185 -1.09 2.16 -0.43
CA PRO A 185 -2.12 2.86 0.34
C PRO A 185 -1.83 2.94 1.84
N ILE A 186 -0.93 2.10 2.36
CA ILE A 186 -0.52 2.09 3.79
C ILE A 186 0.18 3.39 4.18
N ILE A 187 0.88 4.05 3.23
CA ILE A 187 1.59 5.31 3.48
C ILE A 187 0.62 6.45 3.83
N HIS A 188 -0.65 6.33 3.41
CA HIS A 188 -1.61 7.42 3.41
C HIS A 188 -2.64 7.34 4.55
N VAL A 189 -2.56 6.29 5.37
CA VAL A 189 -3.53 6.03 6.45
C VAL A 189 -2.92 6.22 7.82
N GLU A 190 -3.69 6.83 8.72
CA GLU A 190 -3.28 7.03 10.12
C GLU A 190 -3.11 5.69 10.87
N ASN A 191 -3.95 4.70 10.54
CA ASN A 191 -3.90 3.37 11.14
C ASN A 191 -4.12 2.28 10.07
N PRO A 192 -3.04 1.60 9.62
CA PRO A 192 -3.13 0.59 8.57
C PRO A 192 -3.75 -0.73 9.04
N PHE A 193 -4.00 -0.90 10.34
CA PHE A 193 -4.61 -2.10 10.91
C PHE A 193 -6.13 -1.96 11.06
N GLU A 194 -6.71 -0.84 10.62
CA GLU A 194 -8.14 -0.66 10.71
C GLU A 194 -8.90 -1.65 9.82
N ASN A 195 -9.93 -2.28 10.38
CA ASN A 195 -10.67 -3.33 9.69
C ASN A 195 -11.35 -2.88 8.39
N HIS A 196 -11.83 -1.64 8.28
CA HIS A 196 -12.48 -1.15 7.06
C HIS A 196 -11.46 -1.00 5.92
N PHE A 197 -10.34 -0.35 6.21
CA PHE A 197 -9.20 -0.26 5.29
C PHE A 197 -8.74 -1.64 4.83
N MET A 198 -8.54 -2.58 5.77
CA MET A 198 -8.14 -3.95 5.44
C MET A 198 -9.18 -4.73 4.64
N MET A 199 -10.48 -4.41 4.75
CA MET A 199 -11.54 -5.04 3.97
C MET A 199 -11.58 -4.55 2.52
N ASP A 200 -11.35 -3.26 2.34
CA ASP A 200 -11.43 -2.57 1.05
C ASP A 200 -10.15 -2.76 0.24
N GLU A 201 -8.99 -2.54 0.86
CA GLU A 201 -7.70 -2.61 0.18
C GLU A 201 -7.11 -4.02 0.15
N TYR A 202 -7.22 -4.76 1.25
CA TYR A 202 -6.45 -6.00 1.44
C TYR A 202 -7.32 -7.20 1.87
N ILE A 203 -6.70 -8.11 2.62
CA ILE A 203 -7.33 -9.18 3.38
C ILE A 203 -7.50 -8.78 4.83
N LEU A 204 -8.61 -9.19 5.44
CA LEU A 204 -8.79 -9.04 6.88
C LEU A 204 -7.87 -10.03 7.61
N ILE A 205 -6.93 -9.49 8.39
CA ILE A 205 -5.95 -10.24 9.16
C ILE A 205 -6.30 -10.16 10.66
N GLY A 206 -6.07 -11.25 11.38
CA GLY A 206 -6.23 -11.29 12.83
C GLY A 206 -5.19 -10.41 13.53
N HIS A 207 -5.65 -9.59 14.48
CA HIS A 207 -4.78 -8.65 15.21
C HIS A 207 -4.09 -9.27 16.41
N ARG A 208 -4.62 -10.39 16.92
CA ARG A 208 -4.04 -11.06 18.09
C ARG A 208 -3.01 -12.07 17.64
N PHE A 209 -1.94 -12.22 18.41
CA PHE A 209 -0.93 -13.24 18.12
C PHE A 209 -1.53 -14.66 18.14
N GLU A 210 -2.54 -14.91 19.00
CA GLU A 210 -3.23 -16.19 19.05
C GLU A 210 -4.20 -16.42 17.88
N ASP A 211 -4.51 -15.38 17.09
CA ASP A 211 -5.37 -15.55 15.92
C ASP A 211 -4.64 -16.40 14.87
N PRO A 212 -5.25 -17.49 14.38
CA PRO A 212 -4.59 -18.40 13.44
C PRO A 212 -4.30 -17.72 12.08
N ASP A 213 -5.02 -16.64 11.78
CA ASP A 213 -4.91 -15.79 10.59
C ASP A 213 -4.23 -14.46 10.90
N SER A 214 -3.43 -14.36 11.97
CA SER A 214 -2.55 -13.21 12.17
C SER A 214 -1.47 -13.18 11.10
N TYR A 215 -0.96 -11.98 10.79
CA TYR A 215 0.04 -11.78 9.74
C TYR A 215 1.27 -12.69 9.96
N GLU A 216 1.82 -12.69 11.17
CA GLU A 216 2.99 -13.50 11.53
C GLU A 216 2.75 -15.00 11.37
N ASN A 217 1.59 -15.49 11.82
CA ASN A 217 1.24 -16.90 11.72
C ASN A 217 1.06 -17.34 10.26
N LEU A 218 0.43 -16.49 9.45
CA LEU A 218 0.25 -16.73 8.02
C LEU A 218 1.57 -16.68 7.25
N LEU A 219 2.40 -15.67 7.52
CA LEU A 219 3.71 -15.50 6.90
C LEU A 219 4.60 -16.69 7.21
N SER A 220 4.67 -17.10 8.48
CA SER A 220 5.40 -18.29 8.93
C SER A 220 4.90 -19.56 8.24
N LEU A 221 3.57 -19.74 8.14
CA LEU A 221 2.96 -20.87 7.44
C LEU A 221 3.35 -20.87 5.95
N ILE A 222 3.18 -19.76 5.25
CA ILE A 222 3.44 -19.63 3.80
C ILE A 222 4.92 -19.86 3.52
N ARG A 223 5.82 -19.19 4.27
CA ARG A 223 7.27 -19.39 4.17
C ARG A 223 7.64 -20.86 4.37
N SER A 224 7.08 -21.52 5.38
CA SER A 224 7.36 -22.95 5.63
C SER A 224 6.93 -23.86 4.47
N LEU A 225 5.85 -23.50 3.75
CA LEU A 225 5.35 -24.26 2.62
C LEU A 225 6.17 -23.99 1.35
N LEU A 226 6.51 -22.72 1.08
CA LEU A 226 7.37 -22.34 -0.05
C LEU A 226 8.77 -22.95 0.10
N ARG A 227 9.35 -22.93 1.30
CA ARG A 227 10.63 -23.60 1.58
C ARG A 227 10.61 -25.08 1.23
N LYS A 228 9.52 -25.79 1.52
CA LYS A 228 9.36 -27.22 1.16
C LYS A 228 9.27 -27.43 -0.34
N ILE A 229 8.73 -26.46 -1.08
CA ILE A 229 8.72 -26.50 -2.55
C ILE A 229 10.14 -26.29 -3.08
N LEU A 230 10.82 -25.24 -2.63
CA LEU A 230 12.19 -24.92 -3.03
C LEU A 230 13.12 -26.10 -2.80
N LEU A 231 13.10 -26.69 -1.59
CA LEU A 231 13.92 -27.87 -1.28
C LEU A 231 13.64 -29.04 -2.23
N LYS A 232 12.39 -29.26 -2.64
CA LYS A 232 12.08 -30.31 -3.61
C LYS A 232 12.62 -30.01 -5.01
N ILE A 233 12.52 -28.75 -5.45
CA ILE A 233 13.05 -28.31 -6.75
C ILE A 233 14.57 -28.47 -6.79
N PHE A 234 15.29 -27.95 -5.79
CA PHE A 234 16.74 -28.05 -5.69
C PHE A 234 17.23 -29.51 -5.56
N LEU A 235 16.51 -30.36 -4.82
CA LEU A 235 16.84 -31.79 -4.74
C LEU A 235 16.62 -32.50 -6.09
N THR A 236 15.63 -32.11 -6.89
CA THR A 236 15.45 -32.66 -8.24
C THR A 236 16.51 -32.18 -9.23
N ASP A 237 16.99 -30.95 -9.14
CA ASP A 237 18.05 -30.43 -10.02
C ASP A 237 19.43 -31.03 -9.71
N SER A 238 19.71 -31.37 -8.44
CA SER A 238 20.94 -32.08 -8.06
C SER A 238 21.05 -33.52 -8.58
N SER A 239 19.96 -34.07 -9.15
CA SER A 239 20.00 -35.36 -9.87
C SER A 239 20.38 -35.23 -11.35
N PHE A 240 20.46 -34.00 -11.88
CA PHE A 240 20.89 -33.70 -13.26
C PHE A 240 22.29 -33.08 -13.34
N ALA A 241 22.85 -32.56 -12.25
CA ALA A 241 24.23 -32.10 -12.19
C ALA A 241 25.03 -32.99 -11.23
N GLY A 242 25.82 -33.92 -11.79
CA GLY A 242 26.80 -34.68 -11.02
C GLY A 242 27.77 -33.73 -10.32
N GLY A 243 27.81 -33.77 -9.00
CA GLY A 243 28.73 -32.94 -8.21
C GLY A 243 28.30 -32.81 -6.75
N SER A 244 28.72 -33.79 -5.94
CA SER A 244 28.86 -33.78 -4.48
C SER A 244 28.40 -32.50 -3.76
N ILE A 245 27.20 -32.55 -3.17
CA ILE A 245 26.76 -31.57 -2.19
C ILE A 245 27.65 -31.72 -0.95
N ASN A 246 28.50 -30.73 -0.69
CA ASN A 246 29.14 -30.51 0.60
C ASN A 246 28.07 -30.14 1.63
N GLN A 247 27.33 -31.15 2.09
CA GLN A 247 26.25 -31.07 3.07
C GLN A 247 26.75 -30.76 4.50
N ALA A 248 28.05 -30.60 4.72
CA ALA A 248 28.65 -30.45 6.06
C ALA A 248 29.39 -29.12 6.32
N LYS A 249 29.36 -28.14 5.40
CA LYS A 249 29.99 -26.81 5.63
C LYS A 249 28.99 -25.64 5.78
N ILE A 250 27.69 -25.91 5.73
CA ILE A 250 26.64 -24.87 5.85
C ILE A 250 26.19 -24.66 7.31
N THR A 251 26.63 -25.50 8.25
CA THR A 251 26.28 -25.40 9.68
C THR A 251 27.36 -24.86 10.60
N GLN A 252 28.55 -24.47 10.12
CA GLN A 252 29.58 -23.86 10.96
C GLN A 252 30.36 -22.77 10.22
N LYS A 253 29.83 -21.54 10.23
CA LYS A 253 30.60 -20.29 10.21
C LYS A 253 29.69 -19.13 10.60
N VAL A 254 29.16 -19.16 11.82
CA VAL A 254 28.59 -18.00 12.49
C VAL A 254 29.24 -17.90 13.86
N SER A 255 30.43 -17.34 13.89
CA SER A 255 31.00 -16.72 15.08
C SER A 255 31.88 -15.55 14.61
N GLY A 256 31.29 -14.36 14.54
CA GLY A 256 31.96 -13.16 14.04
C GLY A 256 31.07 -11.92 14.18
N LYS A 257 31.02 -11.40 15.42
CA LYS A 257 30.48 -10.13 15.94
C LYS A 257 30.13 -9.02 14.92
N SER A 258 28.84 -8.68 14.81
CA SER A 258 28.26 -7.39 15.27
C SER A 258 26.75 -7.30 14.93
N GLY A 259 25.89 -7.06 15.93
CA GLY A 259 24.61 -6.34 15.76
C GLY A 259 23.42 -7.03 15.08
N ASN A 260 22.85 -8.05 15.71
CA ASN A 260 21.43 -8.51 15.69
C ASN A 260 20.52 -8.19 14.48
N TYR A 261 20.44 -9.13 13.52
CA TYR A 261 19.23 -9.89 13.11
C TYR A 261 19.72 -10.99 12.15
N TYR A 262 19.98 -12.20 12.65
CA TYR A 262 20.49 -13.30 11.83
C TYR A 262 19.34 -13.92 11.01
N GLN A 263 19.20 -13.52 9.75
CA GLN A 263 18.34 -14.19 8.76
C GLN A 263 19.02 -15.45 8.20
N ASP A 264 18.29 -16.57 8.20
CA ASP A 264 18.59 -17.74 7.34
C ASP A 264 18.35 -17.26 5.90
N ASN A 265 19.42 -17.03 5.11
CA ASN A 265 19.42 -16.43 3.76
C ASN A 265 18.30 -16.92 2.81
N ARG A 266 17.71 -18.10 3.06
CA ARG A 266 16.59 -18.64 2.28
C ARG A 266 15.23 -18.02 2.59
N TYR A 267 15.05 -17.41 3.76
CA TYR A 267 13.85 -16.63 4.04
C TYR A 267 13.86 -15.34 3.22
N ASP A 268 15.03 -14.74 3.02
CA ASP A 268 15.19 -13.54 2.19
C ASP A 268 14.81 -13.85 0.72
N GLU A 269 15.22 -15.00 0.19
CA GLU A 269 14.80 -15.47 -1.14
C GLU A 269 13.28 -15.66 -1.25
N ILE A 270 12.64 -16.22 -0.21
CA ILE A 270 11.18 -16.44 -0.18
C ILE A 270 10.43 -15.11 -0.11
N ASP A 271 10.94 -14.15 0.64
CA ASP A 271 10.34 -12.83 0.77
C ASP A 271 10.46 -12.05 -0.54
N ILE A 272 11.60 -12.14 -1.23
CA ILE A 272 11.74 -11.65 -2.61
C ILE A 272 10.67 -12.26 -3.51
N TRP A 273 10.42 -13.57 -3.41
CA TRP A 273 9.37 -14.23 -4.19
C TRP A 273 7.97 -13.74 -3.85
N LEU A 274 7.68 -13.50 -2.57
CA LEU A 274 6.39 -12.98 -2.11
C LEU A 274 6.18 -11.50 -2.50
N ASN A 275 7.25 -10.73 -2.64
CA ASN A 275 7.19 -9.33 -3.07
C ASN A 275 6.76 -9.17 -4.53
N HIS A 276 6.88 -10.21 -5.36
CA HIS A 276 6.35 -10.23 -6.72
C HIS A 276 5.03 -11.02 -6.77
N VAL A 277 3.90 -10.30 -6.72
CA VAL A 277 2.55 -10.89 -6.58
C VAL A 277 2.24 -11.89 -7.70
N GLU A 278 2.76 -11.66 -8.90
CA GLU A 278 2.59 -12.51 -10.08
C GLU A 278 3.11 -13.94 -9.86
N ASN A 279 4.08 -14.12 -8.96
CA ASN A 279 4.64 -15.43 -8.63
C ASN A 279 3.58 -16.37 -8.06
N ILE A 280 2.59 -15.86 -7.33
CA ILE A 280 1.49 -16.68 -6.81
C ILE A 280 0.69 -17.27 -7.97
N ASP A 281 0.37 -16.46 -8.97
CA ASP A 281 -0.34 -16.88 -10.17
C ASP A 281 0.49 -17.91 -10.98
N LEU A 282 1.80 -17.67 -11.13
CA LEU A 282 2.73 -18.57 -11.79
C LEU A 282 2.84 -19.94 -11.09
N LEU A 283 2.86 -19.95 -9.75
CA LEU A 283 3.02 -21.18 -8.96
C LEU A 283 1.73 -21.96 -8.80
N PHE A 284 0.57 -21.30 -8.66
CA PHE A 284 -0.65 -21.95 -8.17
C PHE A 284 -1.84 -21.90 -9.14
N ASN A 285 -1.87 -21.01 -10.14
CA ASN A 285 -3.07 -20.79 -10.95
C ASN A 285 -3.26 -21.82 -12.08
N SER A 286 -3.58 -23.05 -11.69
CA SER A 286 -3.87 -24.17 -12.61
C SER A 286 -5.09 -23.90 -13.51
N PHE A 287 -6.03 -23.05 -13.06
CA PHE A 287 -7.23 -22.72 -13.81
C PHE A 287 -6.91 -21.90 -15.05
N LYS A 288 -6.16 -20.79 -14.89
CA LYS A 288 -5.71 -19.91 -15.99
C LYS A 288 -4.87 -20.69 -17.00
N SER A 289 -3.96 -21.55 -16.53
CA SER A 289 -3.15 -22.41 -17.41
C SER A 289 -3.98 -23.44 -18.18
N ARG A 290 -5.02 -24.03 -17.56
CA ARG A 290 -5.94 -24.94 -18.26
C ARG A 290 -6.77 -24.23 -19.33
N GLU A 291 -7.27 -23.03 -19.04
CA GLU A 291 -8.01 -22.22 -20.01
C GLU A 291 -7.13 -21.87 -21.21
N ARG A 292 -5.89 -21.41 -20.97
CA ARG A 292 -4.90 -21.17 -22.03
C ARG A 292 -4.61 -22.42 -22.86
N TYR A 293 -4.37 -23.56 -22.21
CA TYR A 293 -4.20 -24.86 -22.88
C TYR A 293 -5.40 -25.22 -23.77
N GLN A 294 -6.63 -25.04 -23.29
CA GLN A 294 -7.83 -25.37 -24.05
C GLN A 294 -8.00 -24.46 -25.27
N SER A 295 -7.74 -23.16 -25.12
CA SER A 295 -7.78 -22.19 -26.23
C SER A 295 -6.72 -22.50 -27.29
N LEU A 296 -5.49 -22.80 -26.89
CA LEU A 296 -4.42 -23.17 -27.81
C LEU A 296 -4.71 -24.47 -28.57
N LYS A 297 -5.32 -25.46 -27.91
CA LYS A 297 -5.78 -26.70 -28.55
C LYS A 297 -6.84 -26.43 -29.62
N LYS A 298 -7.77 -25.50 -29.37
CA LYS A 298 -8.80 -25.10 -30.34
C LYS A 298 -8.19 -24.36 -31.55
N GLN A 299 -7.15 -23.56 -31.33
CA GLN A 299 -6.48 -22.75 -32.36
C GLN A 299 -5.45 -23.54 -33.21
N LYS A 300 -5.31 -24.86 -33.04
CA LYS A 300 -4.34 -25.72 -33.76
C LYS A 300 -2.89 -25.19 -33.75
N LYS A 301 -2.49 -24.45 -32.70
CA LYS A 301 -1.10 -23.97 -32.54
C LYS A 301 -0.12 -25.12 -32.27
N ALA A 302 1.19 -24.81 -32.31
CA ALA A 302 2.29 -25.77 -32.19
C ALA A 302 2.09 -26.78 -31.04
N LYS A 303 2.25 -28.08 -31.35
CA LYS A 303 2.06 -29.19 -30.39
C LYS A 303 2.89 -29.02 -29.11
N LYS A 304 4.09 -28.42 -29.22
CA LYS A 304 5.03 -28.19 -28.11
C LYS A 304 4.47 -27.24 -27.05
N ASP A 305 3.85 -26.14 -27.47
CA ASP A 305 3.29 -25.15 -26.54
C ASP A 305 2.08 -25.71 -25.78
N VAL A 306 1.23 -26.45 -26.49
CA VAL A 306 0.08 -27.16 -25.90
C VAL A 306 0.54 -28.15 -24.82
N GLU A 307 1.62 -28.89 -25.07
CA GLU A 307 2.17 -29.83 -24.10
C GLU A 307 2.79 -29.14 -22.89
N ASN A 308 3.53 -28.04 -23.10
CA ASN A 308 4.13 -27.23 -22.04
C ASN A 308 3.07 -26.67 -21.09
N PHE A 309 2.00 -26.03 -21.61
CA PHE A 309 0.91 -25.52 -20.77
C PHE A 309 0.15 -26.64 -20.04
N LYS A 310 0.02 -27.82 -20.65
CA LYS A 310 -0.57 -28.99 -19.99
C LYS A 310 0.29 -29.47 -18.82
N LYS A 311 1.62 -29.52 -18.98
CA LYS A 311 2.57 -29.87 -17.91
C LYS A 311 2.54 -28.82 -16.79
N LEU A 312 2.58 -27.53 -17.14
CA LEU A 312 2.47 -26.42 -16.21
C LEU A 312 1.19 -26.51 -15.37
N ALA A 313 0.03 -26.65 -16.00
CA ALA A 313 -1.26 -26.75 -15.30
C ALA A 313 -1.32 -27.94 -14.33
N LYS A 314 -0.69 -29.07 -14.68
CA LYS A 314 -0.60 -30.23 -13.78
C LYS A 314 0.30 -29.95 -12.58
N ASN A 315 1.43 -29.28 -12.78
CA ASN A 315 2.35 -28.93 -11.70
C ASN A 315 1.72 -27.91 -10.74
N GLN A 316 1.11 -26.85 -11.27
CA GLN A 316 0.37 -25.86 -10.47
C GLN A 316 -0.74 -26.52 -9.65
N GLU A 317 -1.50 -27.47 -10.22
CA GLU A 317 -2.53 -28.19 -9.48
C GLU A 317 -1.95 -29.00 -8.31
N LYS A 318 -0.78 -29.62 -8.47
CA LYS A 318 -0.11 -30.35 -7.38
C LYS A 318 0.30 -29.40 -6.26
N LEU A 319 0.88 -28.26 -6.60
CA LEU A 319 1.30 -27.23 -5.63
C LEU A 319 0.09 -26.64 -4.90
N LEU A 320 -0.97 -26.30 -5.64
CA LEU A 320 -2.22 -25.79 -5.09
C LEU A 320 -2.88 -26.80 -4.15
N ASN A 321 -2.90 -28.09 -4.51
CA ASN A 321 -3.40 -29.16 -3.63
C ASN A 321 -2.61 -29.26 -2.34
N PHE A 322 -1.28 -29.12 -2.41
CA PHE A 322 -0.42 -29.15 -1.23
C PHE A 322 -0.74 -27.99 -0.28
N PHE A 323 -0.84 -26.77 -0.78
CA PHE A 323 -1.25 -25.59 0.01
C PHE A 323 -2.67 -25.77 0.56
N TYR A 324 -3.64 -26.10 -0.30
CA TYR A 324 -5.04 -26.30 0.08
C TYR A 324 -5.21 -27.29 1.22
N ASN A 325 -4.54 -28.44 1.14
CA ASN A 325 -4.60 -29.45 2.19
C ASN A 325 -4.03 -28.94 3.52
N LYS A 326 -2.96 -28.14 3.49
CA LYS A 326 -2.40 -27.57 4.73
C LYS A 326 -3.31 -26.49 5.32
N PHE A 327 -3.79 -25.55 4.51
CA PHE A 327 -4.72 -24.49 4.93
C PHE A 327 -6.05 -25.05 5.42
N ASN A 328 -6.52 -26.17 4.85
CA ASN A 328 -7.75 -26.82 5.30
C ASN A 328 -7.55 -27.51 6.65
N LYS A 329 -6.40 -28.16 6.87
CA LYS A 329 -6.06 -28.80 8.15
C LYS A 329 -5.92 -27.80 9.30
N THR A 330 -5.45 -26.58 9.04
CA THR A 330 -5.35 -25.51 10.04
C THR A 330 -6.66 -24.77 10.29
N GLY A 331 -7.73 -25.09 9.54
CA GLY A 331 -9.03 -24.41 9.64
C GLY A 331 -9.09 -23.06 8.91
N LEU A 332 -7.97 -22.59 8.34
CA LEU A 332 -7.89 -21.30 7.64
C LEU A 332 -8.81 -21.23 6.42
N MET A 333 -9.00 -22.34 5.70
CA MET A 333 -9.87 -22.34 4.52
C MET A 333 -11.30 -21.88 4.82
N LYS A 334 -11.85 -22.23 5.98
CA LYS A 334 -13.20 -21.80 6.38
C LYS A 334 -13.26 -20.28 6.57
N ARG A 335 -12.17 -19.69 7.08
CA ARG A 335 -12.04 -18.26 7.34
C ARG A 335 -11.87 -17.48 6.04
N ILE A 336 -10.98 -17.95 5.15
CA ILE A 336 -10.75 -17.39 3.82
C ILE A 336 -12.05 -17.34 3.01
N THR A 337 -12.79 -18.46 2.93
CA THR A 337 -14.06 -18.48 2.18
C THR A 337 -15.11 -17.55 2.79
N ALA A 338 -15.18 -17.48 4.12
CA ALA A 338 -16.13 -16.61 4.80
C ALA A 338 -15.81 -15.13 4.57
N PHE A 339 -14.53 -14.76 4.55
CA PHE A 339 -14.08 -13.41 4.23
C PHE A 339 -14.55 -12.96 2.83
N TYR A 340 -14.29 -13.75 1.79
CA TYR A 340 -14.72 -13.39 0.43
C TYR A 340 -16.24 -13.33 0.28
N GLU A 341 -16.98 -14.26 0.91
CA GLU A 341 -18.44 -14.21 0.87
C GLU A 341 -19.02 -12.97 1.59
N MET A 342 -18.35 -12.54 2.66
CA MET A 342 -18.75 -11.41 3.49
C MET A 342 -18.59 -10.07 2.78
N LYS A 343 -17.62 -9.91 1.85
CA LYS A 343 -17.34 -8.63 1.15
C LYS A 343 -18.60 -7.98 0.55
N SER A 344 -19.54 -8.78 0.05
CA SER A 344 -20.78 -8.28 -0.57
C SER A 344 -21.83 -7.69 0.39
N VAL A 345 -21.72 -7.94 1.71
CA VAL A 345 -22.78 -7.58 2.68
C VAL A 345 -22.26 -6.83 3.90
N TYR A 346 -20.94 -6.73 4.11
CA TYR A 346 -20.39 -6.26 5.37
C TYR A 346 -20.76 -4.79 5.70
N LEU A 347 -20.83 -3.91 4.68
CA LEU A 347 -21.22 -2.50 4.82
C LEU A 347 -22.65 -2.31 5.34
N GLU A 348 -23.55 -3.28 5.15
CA GLU A 348 -24.90 -3.23 5.72
C GLU A 348 -24.89 -3.29 7.26
N TYR A 349 -23.83 -3.87 7.82
CA TYR A 349 -23.67 -4.13 9.25
C TYR A 349 -22.54 -3.34 9.91
N CYS A 350 -21.68 -2.69 9.12
CA CYS A 350 -20.52 -1.93 9.60
C CYS A 350 -20.64 -0.46 9.19
N PRO A 351 -20.92 0.46 10.12
CA PRO A 351 -21.25 0.28 11.54
C PRO A 351 -22.67 -0.29 11.78
N PRO A 352 -22.98 -0.88 12.96
CA PRO A 352 -22.29 -0.82 14.26
C PRO A 352 -21.26 -1.93 14.53
N LEU A 353 -21.25 -2.99 13.75
CA LEU A 353 -20.27 -4.06 13.93
C LEU A 353 -18.95 -3.66 13.30
N VAL A 354 -17.89 -4.32 13.74
CA VAL A 354 -16.63 -4.35 12.99
C VAL A 354 -16.62 -5.56 12.05
N PRO A 355 -15.93 -5.51 10.89
CA PRO A 355 -15.85 -6.62 9.94
C PRO A 355 -15.47 -7.97 10.57
N HIS A 356 -14.58 -7.97 11.56
CA HIS A 356 -14.22 -9.15 12.35
C HIS A 356 -15.41 -9.82 13.05
N GLN A 357 -16.37 -9.05 13.58
CA GLN A 357 -17.57 -9.59 14.21
C GLN A 357 -18.49 -10.22 13.17
N VAL A 358 -18.62 -9.62 11.98
CA VAL A 358 -19.38 -10.21 10.87
C VAL A 358 -18.76 -11.56 10.47
N LEU A 359 -17.42 -11.62 10.35
CA LEU A 359 -16.70 -12.85 10.06
C LEU A 359 -16.92 -13.93 11.14
N GLN A 360 -16.87 -13.54 12.42
CA GLN A 360 -17.18 -14.43 13.55
C GLN A 360 -18.61 -14.96 13.48
N PHE A 361 -19.60 -14.14 13.12
CA PHE A 361 -20.98 -14.58 12.95
C PHE A 361 -21.11 -15.70 11.91
N LEU A 362 -20.41 -15.57 10.78
CA LEU A 362 -20.42 -16.57 9.70
C LEU A 362 -19.77 -17.88 10.16
N ILE A 363 -18.61 -17.80 10.81
CA ILE A 363 -17.75 -18.97 11.09
C ILE A 363 -18.09 -19.66 12.42
N GLN A 364 -18.46 -18.91 13.46
CA GLN A 364 -18.54 -19.38 14.85
C GLN A 364 -20.01 -19.42 15.34
N PRO A 365 -20.67 -20.60 15.36
CA PRO A 365 -22.06 -20.70 15.80
C PRO A 365 -22.33 -20.16 17.22
N LYS A 366 -21.35 -20.30 18.12
CA LYS A 366 -21.44 -19.83 19.52
C LYS A 366 -21.59 -18.30 19.62
N GLN A 367 -20.96 -17.54 18.72
CA GLN A 367 -20.99 -16.07 18.76
C GLN A 367 -22.26 -15.46 18.16
N ARG A 368 -23.04 -16.24 17.39
CA ARG A 368 -24.20 -15.72 16.64
C ARG A 368 -25.27 -15.11 17.53
N LYS A 369 -25.56 -15.73 18.68
CA LYS A 369 -26.57 -15.22 19.63
C LYS A 369 -26.14 -13.88 20.23
N ASN A 370 -24.87 -13.75 20.59
CA ASN A 370 -24.32 -12.53 21.16
C ASN A 370 -24.37 -11.37 20.15
N ILE A 371 -23.85 -11.60 18.94
CA ILE A 371 -23.84 -10.59 17.86
C ILE A 371 -25.27 -10.19 17.45
N ALA A 372 -26.21 -11.15 17.37
CA ALA A 372 -27.61 -10.85 17.10
C ALA A 372 -28.24 -9.98 18.21
N SER A 373 -27.92 -10.25 19.48
CA SER A 373 -28.37 -9.42 20.60
C SER A 373 -27.78 -8.01 20.53
N GLN A 374 -26.48 -7.88 20.23
CA GLN A 374 -25.83 -6.58 20.02
C GLN A 374 -26.55 -5.76 18.94
N LEU A 375 -26.81 -6.36 17.76
CA LEU A 375 -27.54 -5.71 16.66
C LEU A 375 -28.97 -5.31 17.03
N SER A 376 -29.65 -6.08 17.89
CA SER A 376 -31.00 -5.74 18.36
C SER A 376 -31.01 -4.52 19.30
N ARG A 377 -29.99 -4.38 20.15
CA ARG A 377 -29.88 -3.31 21.16
C ARG A 377 -29.59 -1.94 20.53
N VAL A 378 -28.81 -1.93 19.45
CA VAL A 378 -28.38 -0.70 18.78
C VAL A 378 -29.41 -0.12 17.80
N LYS A 379 -30.59 -0.75 17.67
CA LYS A 379 -31.69 -0.28 16.80
C LYS A 379 -32.07 1.18 17.07
N GLY A 380 -32.12 1.58 18.34
CA GLY A 380 -32.49 2.95 18.74
C GLY A 380 -31.47 4.02 18.33
N PHE A 381 -30.18 3.66 18.30
CA PHE A 381 -29.11 4.62 17.97
C PHE A 381 -28.98 4.85 16.47
N TYR A 382 -29.16 3.81 15.66
CA TYR A 382 -29.00 3.89 14.19
C TYR A 382 -30.32 4.13 13.44
N GLY A 383 -31.46 4.20 14.13
CA GLY A 383 -32.78 4.42 13.53
C GLY A 383 -33.23 3.31 12.55
N LYS A 384 -32.48 2.20 12.43
CA LYS A 384 -32.74 1.08 11.53
C LYS A 384 -32.60 -0.26 12.24
N SER A 385 -33.41 -1.23 11.84
CA SER A 385 -33.25 -2.62 12.28
C SER A 385 -32.30 -3.38 11.36
N PHE A 386 -31.34 -4.09 11.94
CA PHE A 386 -30.39 -4.92 11.20
C PHE A 386 -30.98 -6.32 10.99
N SER A 387 -31.49 -6.61 9.78
CA SER A 387 -32.00 -7.93 9.44
C SER A 387 -30.86 -8.96 9.42
N LEU A 388 -31.09 -10.14 9.98
CA LEU A 388 -30.11 -11.25 9.94
C LEU A 388 -30.25 -12.13 8.70
N VAL A 389 -31.22 -11.85 7.82
CA VAL A 389 -31.50 -12.66 6.63
C VAL A 389 -30.31 -12.70 5.66
N PRO A 390 -29.67 -11.57 5.29
CA PRO A 390 -28.47 -11.59 4.45
C PRO A 390 -27.34 -12.44 5.03
N LEU A 391 -27.01 -12.29 6.32
CA LEU A 391 -25.97 -13.09 6.98
C LEU A 391 -26.31 -14.59 7.02
N LYS A 392 -27.57 -14.94 7.27
CA LYS A 392 -28.04 -16.35 7.24
C LYS A 392 -27.94 -16.94 5.84
N LYS A 393 -28.26 -16.15 4.80
CA LYS A 393 -28.08 -16.54 3.39
C LYS A 393 -26.61 -16.83 3.10
N LYS A 394 -25.68 -15.96 3.52
CA LYS A 394 -24.24 -16.19 3.39
C LYS A 394 -23.76 -17.45 4.11
N ILE A 395 -24.32 -17.79 5.28
CA ILE A 395 -24.03 -19.07 5.95
C ILE A 395 -24.49 -20.26 5.09
N ALA A 396 -25.63 -20.16 4.41
CA ALA A 396 -26.11 -21.22 3.52
C ALA A 396 -25.23 -21.34 2.27
N ASP A 397 -24.82 -20.21 1.68
CA ASP A 397 -23.93 -20.15 0.51
C ASP A 397 -22.56 -20.77 0.84
N LEU A 398 -21.99 -20.45 2.01
CA LEU A 398 -20.73 -21.02 2.50
C LEU A 398 -20.74 -22.56 2.59
N ARG A 399 -21.91 -23.18 2.82
CA ARG A 399 -22.06 -24.64 2.86
C ARG A 399 -22.05 -25.27 1.46
N LYS A 400 -22.43 -24.51 0.43
CA LYS A 400 -22.52 -24.96 -0.96
C LYS A 400 -21.21 -24.80 -1.73
N ILE A 401 -20.26 -24.00 -1.22
CA ILE A 401 -18.96 -23.76 -1.89
C ILE A 401 -18.22 -25.07 -2.14
N THR A 402 -17.98 -25.34 -3.42
CA THR A 402 -17.26 -26.50 -3.93
C THR A 402 -15.76 -26.42 -3.62
N VAL A 403 -15.07 -27.57 -3.60
CA VAL A 403 -13.59 -27.60 -3.45
C VAL A 403 -12.90 -26.77 -4.53
N ARG A 404 -13.45 -26.73 -5.74
CA ARG A 404 -12.92 -25.93 -6.85
C ARG A 404 -12.99 -24.44 -6.54
N GLU A 405 -14.11 -23.93 -6.02
CA GLU A 405 -14.27 -22.53 -5.63
C GLU A 405 -13.40 -22.18 -4.42
N LYS A 406 -13.27 -23.08 -3.44
CA LYS A 406 -12.36 -22.91 -2.31
C LYS A 406 -10.91 -22.73 -2.76
N LYS A 407 -10.47 -23.51 -3.74
CA LYS A 407 -9.14 -23.38 -4.33
C LYS A 407 -8.93 -22.05 -5.07
N LYS A 408 -9.96 -21.55 -5.77
CA LYS A 408 -9.92 -20.21 -6.36
C LYS A 408 -9.80 -19.13 -5.27
N CYS A 409 -10.59 -19.23 -4.20
CA CYS A 409 -10.49 -18.32 -3.05
C CYS A 409 -9.09 -18.37 -2.42
N LEU A 410 -8.46 -19.55 -2.35
CA LEU A 410 -7.10 -19.68 -1.83
C LEU A 410 -6.06 -18.98 -2.73
N ILE A 411 -6.17 -19.09 -4.05
CA ILE A 411 -5.27 -18.37 -4.97
C ILE A 411 -5.43 -16.86 -4.77
N ASN A 412 -6.66 -16.36 -4.78
CA ASN A 412 -6.94 -14.94 -4.53
C ASN A 412 -6.38 -14.49 -3.17
N TYR A 413 -6.55 -15.31 -2.14
CA TYR A 413 -6.05 -15.00 -0.81
C TYR A 413 -4.53 -14.90 -0.75
N LEU A 414 -3.83 -15.82 -1.44
CA LEU A 414 -2.38 -15.77 -1.52
C LEU A 414 -1.89 -14.55 -2.31
N ASN A 415 -2.60 -14.14 -3.37
CA ASN A 415 -2.32 -12.90 -4.11
C ASN A 415 -2.50 -11.68 -3.20
N ASP A 416 -3.67 -11.58 -2.54
CA ASP A 416 -3.98 -10.46 -1.65
C ASP A 416 -3.02 -10.41 -0.45
N PHE A 417 -2.62 -11.57 0.10
CA PHE A 417 -1.60 -11.66 1.16
C PHE A 417 -0.22 -11.22 0.66
N ALA A 418 0.20 -11.66 -0.53
CA ALA A 418 1.48 -11.27 -1.12
C ALA A 418 1.54 -9.76 -1.37
N ARG A 419 0.45 -9.18 -1.91
CA ARG A 419 0.30 -7.73 -2.09
C ARG A 419 0.41 -7.00 -0.74
N TYR A 420 -0.34 -7.44 0.27
CA TYR A 420 -0.25 -6.85 1.62
C TYR A 420 1.15 -6.99 2.21
N HIS A 421 1.80 -8.14 2.07
CA HIS A 421 3.16 -8.36 2.58
C HIS A 421 4.17 -7.41 1.94
N ARG A 422 4.16 -7.32 0.60
CA ARG A 422 4.99 -6.39 -0.17
C ARG A 422 4.77 -4.94 0.27
N ASP A 423 3.52 -4.51 0.28
CA ASP A 423 3.15 -3.13 0.62
C ASP A 423 3.51 -2.80 2.07
N PHE A 424 3.33 -3.75 3.00
CA PHE A 424 3.70 -3.57 4.39
C PHE A 424 5.23 -3.46 4.57
N GLN A 425 6.01 -4.28 3.87
CA GLN A 425 7.47 -4.18 3.86
C GLN A 425 7.95 -2.86 3.24
N ASN A 426 7.39 -2.46 2.10
CA ASN A 426 7.68 -1.17 1.46
C ASN A 426 7.35 0.00 2.40
N PHE A 427 6.22 -0.08 3.10
CA PHE A 427 5.83 0.94 4.08
C PHE A 427 6.82 1.05 5.24
N LEU A 428 7.25 -0.08 5.83
CA LEU A 428 8.24 -0.07 6.91
C LEU A 428 9.56 0.54 6.44
N MET A 429 10.07 0.09 5.30
CA MET A 429 11.30 0.62 4.69
C MET A 429 11.19 2.13 4.43
N LEU A 430 10.11 2.58 3.79
CA LEU A 430 9.89 3.99 3.51
C LEU A 430 9.73 4.81 4.79
N LYS A 431 9.03 4.29 5.79
CA LYS A 431 8.84 4.98 7.07
C LYS A 431 10.18 5.24 7.74
N ASP A 432 11.02 4.21 7.86
CA ASP A 432 12.36 4.33 8.45
C ASP A 432 13.22 5.32 7.65
N ALA A 433 13.15 5.26 6.31
CA ALA A 433 13.86 6.18 5.44
C ALA A 433 13.36 7.63 5.59
N MET A 434 12.05 7.85 5.67
CA MET A 434 11.47 9.17 5.92
C MET A 434 11.84 9.71 7.31
N GLU A 435 11.93 8.87 8.33
CA GLU A 435 12.35 9.26 9.68
C GLU A 435 13.82 9.70 9.72
N SER A 436 14.67 9.14 8.85
CA SER A 436 16.08 9.55 8.68
C SER A 436 16.27 10.92 8.00
N ILE A 437 15.20 11.57 7.54
CA ILE A 437 15.26 12.85 6.82
C ILE A 437 14.78 13.99 7.71
N ASN A 438 15.52 15.09 7.76
CA ASN A 438 15.08 16.34 8.35
C ASN A 438 14.74 17.33 7.22
N LEU A 439 13.45 17.56 6.99
CA LEU A 439 12.98 18.57 6.04
C LEU A 439 13.14 19.95 6.67
N VAL A 440 14.14 20.71 6.24
CA VAL A 440 14.52 21.97 6.87
C VAL A 440 13.75 23.13 6.25
N SER A 441 13.11 23.94 7.10
CA SER A 441 12.47 25.20 6.71
C SER A 441 12.97 26.41 7.49
N GLU A 442 13.73 26.20 8.58
CA GLU A 442 14.24 27.29 9.42
C GLU A 442 15.57 27.81 8.87
N GLN A 443 15.63 29.13 8.59
CA GLN A 443 16.80 29.75 7.98
C GLN A 443 18.10 29.49 8.76
N LYS A 444 18.05 29.50 10.10
CA LYS A 444 19.22 29.23 10.95
C LYS A 444 19.81 27.84 10.73
N ILE A 445 18.96 26.84 10.56
CA ILE A 445 19.39 25.45 10.31
C ILE A 445 19.90 25.35 8.87
N ILE A 446 19.22 25.98 7.91
CA ILE A 446 19.66 26.04 6.51
C ILE A 446 21.08 26.62 6.41
N ASP A 447 21.32 27.78 7.01
CA ASP A 447 22.62 28.46 6.97
C ASP A 447 23.71 27.59 7.60
N LEU A 448 23.44 27.03 8.79
CA LEU A 448 24.38 26.15 9.49
C LEU A 448 24.70 24.87 8.71
N SER A 449 23.69 24.20 8.14
CA SER A 449 23.88 22.99 7.35
C SER A 449 24.60 23.28 6.03
N ARG A 450 24.35 24.45 5.43
CA ARG A 450 25.01 24.90 4.19
C ARG A 450 26.47 25.26 4.44
N GLU A 451 26.79 26.01 5.50
CA GLU A 451 28.17 26.34 5.90
C GLU A 451 29.02 25.08 6.15
N ASN A 452 28.41 24.04 6.70
CA ASN A 452 29.07 22.77 6.99
C ASN A 452 29.06 21.75 5.83
N ASN A 453 28.51 22.10 4.65
CA ASN A 453 28.36 21.20 3.50
C ASN A 453 27.61 19.88 3.82
N ILE A 454 26.62 19.94 4.71
CA ILE A 454 25.80 18.80 5.13
C ILE A 454 24.32 18.95 4.71
N LEU A 455 24.00 20.02 3.97
CA LEU A 455 22.67 20.28 3.42
C LEU A 455 22.54 19.66 2.02
N TYR A 456 21.53 18.82 1.82
CA TYR A 456 21.12 18.35 0.49
C TYR A 456 20.04 19.27 -0.07
N GLU A 457 20.35 19.96 -1.16
CA GLU A 457 19.48 20.97 -1.77
C GLU A 457 18.92 20.49 -3.11
N PHE A 458 17.60 20.32 -3.17
CA PHE A 458 16.86 19.98 -4.39
C PHE A 458 16.00 21.17 -4.81
N LEU A 459 16.66 22.15 -5.43
CA LEU A 459 16.11 23.44 -5.82
C LEU A 459 15.82 23.49 -7.33
N LEU A 460 14.98 24.43 -7.75
CA LEU A 460 14.78 24.75 -9.15
C LEU A 460 16.01 25.50 -9.71
N PRO A 461 16.23 25.50 -11.04
CA PRO A 461 17.36 26.20 -11.67
C PRO A 461 17.50 27.66 -11.26
N ASP A 462 16.37 28.36 -11.12
CA ASP A 462 16.30 29.79 -10.79
C ASP A 462 16.43 30.08 -9.29
N GLU A 463 16.37 29.05 -8.43
CA GLU A 463 16.45 29.17 -6.97
C GLU A 463 17.88 28.95 -6.46
N HIS A 464 18.80 28.49 -7.30
CA HIS A 464 20.20 28.35 -6.90
C HIS A 464 20.82 29.72 -6.64
N PRO A 465 21.60 29.87 -5.53
CA PRO A 465 22.39 31.07 -5.35
C PRO A 465 23.34 31.25 -6.54
N PRO A 466 23.63 32.50 -6.96
CA PRO A 466 24.56 32.75 -8.05
C PRO A 466 25.88 32.04 -7.74
N LYS A 467 26.36 31.23 -8.69
CA LYS A 467 27.66 30.56 -8.57
C LYS A 467 28.74 31.63 -8.47
N GLU A 468 29.45 31.66 -7.35
CA GLU A 468 30.70 32.44 -7.19
C GLU A 468 31.83 31.90 -8.08
#